data_AF-A0A257KLF0-F1
#
_entry.id   AF-A0A257KLF0-F1
#
_cell.length_a   1.000
_cell.length_b   1.000
_cell.length_c   1.000
_cell.angle_alpha   90.00
_cell.angle_beta   90.00
_cell.angle_gamma   90.00
#
_symmetry.space_group_name_H-M   'P 1'
#
loop_
_entity.id
_entity.type
_entity.pdbx_description
1 polymer ?
#
loop_
_entity_poly.entity_id
_entity_poly.type
_entity_poly.pdbx_seq_one_letter_code
_entity_poly.pdbx_strand_id
1 'polypeptide(L)'
;MADKASKPFVIQKRSNHGARNPIVARLCVQTGEVIKLADLAKTESDEVGKLYYTILPRSLLRCHDALTRLKEARTATVNEVAAIIDQGARSAPFVVGLEDEVNTFLYEAKLYLRDCLRVLNAFFGTDFKDASRLLPYKGKDGAVIKWAMAKFGADAHFTQMLRSEAPWVSDLIKFRNAVEHLDAAGEIVIENYRTVPQGFIEPTWRREGNEPRQESAIYPDLAVFLDNLLTFGEDLLINCVRARRLSPYVEFTLIPEEDRDPECPVRVQAVLVGLPNLPLSHS
;
A
#
# COMPACT_ATOMS: atom_id res chain seq x y z
N MET A 1 -39.23 -42.44 2.38
CA MET A 1 -38.91 -41.20 3.12
C MET A 1 -37.40 -41.05 3.08
N ALA A 2 -36.89 -40.10 2.30
CA ALA A 2 -35.45 -39.86 2.20
C ALA A 2 -35.07 -38.77 3.20
N ASP A 3 -34.20 -39.14 4.13
CA ASP A 3 -33.72 -38.31 5.23
C ASP A 3 -32.87 -37.16 4.66
N LYS A 4 -33.32 -35.93 4.88
CA LYS A 4 -32.68 -34.73 4.33
C LYS A 4 -31.52 -34.39 5.26
N ALA A 5 -30.39 -35.07 5.05
CA ALA A 5 -29.16 -34.84 5.82
C ALA A 5 -28.83 -33.33 5.84
N SER A 6 -28.91 -32.73 7.03
CA SER A 6 -28.52 -31.35 7.28
C SER A 6 -27.04 -31.21 6.95
N LYS A 7 -26.69 -30.36 5.97
CA LYS A 7 -25.29 -30.07 5.68
C LYS A 7 -24.69 -29.37 6.90
N PRO A 8 -23.56 -29.86 7.43
CA PRO A 8 -22.93 -29.24 8.59
C PRO A 8 -22.50 -27.81 8.25
N PHE A 9 -22.77 -26.89 9.17
CA PHE A 9 -22.26 -25.52 9.10
C PHE A 9 -20.74 -25.55 9.30
N VAL A 10 -19.97 -25.08 8.30
CA VAL A 10 -18.50 -25.09 8.34
C VAL A 10 -17.99 -23.66 8.49
N ILE A 11 -17.28 -23.41 9.58
CA ILE A 11 -16.54 -22.17 9.79
C ILE A 11 -15.09 -22.41 9.38
N GLN A 12 -14.56 -21.58 8.46
CA GLN A 12 -13.17 -21.64 8.02
C GLN A 12 -12.51 -20.28 8.16
N LYS A 13 -11.33 -20.22 8.81
CA LYS A 13 -10.50 -19.02 8.85
C LYS A 13 -9.95 -18.74 7.45
N ARG A 14 -10.26 -17.56 6.90
CA ARG A 14 -9.82 -17.13 5.55
C ARG A 14 -8.68 -16.10 5.55
N SER A 15 -8.41 -15.47 6.69
CA SER A 15 -7.36 -14.45 6.85
C SER A 15 -6.80 -14.52 8.26
N ASN A 16 -5.50 -14.24 8.41
CA ASN A 16 -4.86 -14.04 9.70
C ASN A 16 -5.02 -12.62 10.25
N HIS A 17 -5.55 -11.71 9.42
CA HIS A 17 -5.69 -10.29 9.72
C HIS A 17 -7.17 -9.92 9.88
N GLY A 18 -7.48 -9.17 10.94
CA GLY A 18 -8.80 -8.60 11.21
C GLY A 18 -8.75 -7.06 11.20
N ALA A 19 -9.84 -6.42 11.66
CA ALA A 19 -9.99 -4.96 11.62
C ALA A 19 -8.92 -4.19 12.41
N ARG A 20 -8.28 -4.81 13.40
CA ARG A 20 -7.12 -4.25 14.12
C ARG A 20 -5.91 -3.96 13.22
N ASN A 21 -5.78 -4.66 12.09
CA ASN A 21 -4.72 -4.38 11.13
C ASN A 21 -5.10 -3.13 10.32
N PRO A 22 -4.26 -2.06 10.29
CA PRO A 22 -4.56 -0.84 9.55
C PRO A 22 -4.90 -1.05 8.08
N ILE A 23 -4.30 -2.04 7.41
CA ILE A 23 -4.60 -2.36 6.02
C ILE A 23 -6.07 -2.78 5.87
N VAL A 24 -6.57 -3.62 6.79
CA VAL A 24 -7.96 -4.08 6.77
C VAL A 24 -8.92 -2.95 7.17
N ALA A 25 -8.62 -2.20 8.22
CA ALA A 25 -9.45 -1.06 8.62
C ALA A 25 -9.57 -0.02 7.50
N ARG A 26 -8.44 0.42 6.95
CA ARG A 26 -8.36 1.56 6.02
C ARG A 26 -8.73 1.20 4.59
N LEU A 27 -8.48 -0.02 4.12
CA LEU A 27 -8.89 -0.44 2.78
C LEU A 27 -10.24 -1.14 2.75
N CYS A 28 -10.65 -1.87 3.80
CA CYS A 28 -11.93 -2.57 3.78
C CYS A 28 -13.03 -1.79 4.50
N VAL A 29 -12.85 -1.51 5.80
CA VAL A 29 -13.92 -0.93 6.63
C VAL A 29 -14.23 0.51 6.20
N GLN A 30 -13.19 1.35 6.13
CA GLN A 30 -13.30 2.76 5.71
C GLN A 30 -13.91 2.89 4.31
N THR A 31 -13.52 2.02 3.36
CA THR A 31 -14.07 2.02 2.01
C THR A 31 -15.59 1.86 2.02
N GLY A 32 -16.14 1.01 2.89
CA GLY A 32 -17.59 0.79 2.98
C GLY A 32 -18.39 2.06 3.22
N GLU A 33 -17.86 3.00 4.00
CA GLU A 33 -18.50 4.30 4.22
C GLU A 33 -18.19 5.29 3.09
N VAL A 34 -16.95 5.29 2.59
CA VAL A 34 -16.52 6.23 1.55
C VAL A 34 -17.24 6.00 0.22
N ILE A 35 -17.44 4.74 -0.24
CA ILE A 35 -18.05 4.52 -1.56
C ILE A 35 -19.54 4.88 -1.59
N LYS A 36 -20.23 4.82 -0.44
CA LYS A 36 -21.66 5.18 -0.34
C LYS A 36 -21.89 6.66 -0.68
N LEU A 37 -20.85 7.48 -0.55
CA LEU A 37 -20.88 8.91 -0.84
C LEU A 37 -20.59 9.23 -2.30
N ALA A 38 -20.18 8.23 -3.09
CA ALA A 38 -19.90 8.38 -4.50
C ALA A 38 -21.16 8.15 -5.34
N ASP A 39 -21.39 9.00 -6.34
CA ASP A 39 -22.42 8.77 -7.35
C ASP A 39 -21.92 7.70 -8.35
N LEU A 40 -22.06 6.44 -7.95
CA LEU A 40 -21.67 5.25 -8.71
C LEU A 40 -22.88 4.38 -9.02
N ALA A 41 -22.92 3.87 -10.25
CA ALA A 41 -23.84 2.78 -10.57
C ALA A 41 -23.51 1.54 -9.74
N LYS A 42 -24.51 0.67 -9.51
CA LYS A 42 -24.33 -0.53 -8.70
C LYS A 42 -23.17 -1.41 -9.17
N THR A 43 -23.02 -1.57 -10.49
CA THR A 43 -21.93 -2.35 -11.09
C THR A 43 -20.54 -1.75 -10.84
N GLU A 44 -20.42 -0.41 -10.88
CA GLU A 44 -19.18 0.29 -10.58
C GLU A 44 -18.84 0.17 -9.09
N SER A 45 -19.83 0.40 -8.21
CA SER A 45 -19.71 0.26 -6.77
C SER A 45 -19.30 -1.17 -6.35
N ASP A 46 -19.87 -2.19 -6.98
CA ASP A 46 -19.52 -3.60 -6.70
C ASP A 46 -18.08 -3.95 -7.16
N GLU A 47 -17.62 -3.43 -8.31
CA GLU A 47 -16.23 -3.65 -8.76
C GLU A 47 -15.23 -2.90 -7.86
N VAL A 48 -15.54 -1.66 -7.46
CA VAL A 48 -14.72 -0.91 -6.48
C VAL A 48 -14.68 -1.64 -5.15
N GLY A 49 -15.84 -2.10 -4.65
CA GLY A 49 -15.92 -2.91 -3.43
C GLY A 49 -15.07 -4.17 -3.53
N LYS A 50 -15.15 -4.91 -4.63
CA LYS A 50 -14.31 -6.10 -4.87
C LYS A 50 -12.82 -5.78 -4.85
N LEU A 51 -12.40 -4.66 -5.45
CA LEU A 51 -11.01 -4.22 -5.43
C LEU A 51 -10.53 -3.98 -4.00
N TYR A 52 -11.27 -3.20 -3.23
CA TYR A 52 -10.88 -2.77 -1.88
C TYR A 52 -11.13 -3.80 -0.78
N TYR A 53 -12.10 -4.71 -0.92
CA TYR A 53 -12.38 -5.74 0.09
C TYR A 53 -11.55 -7.00 -0.09
N THR A 54 -11.02 -7.25 -1.29
CA THR A 54 -10.38 -8.53 -1.61
C THR A 54 -9.04 -8.39 -2.31
N ILE A 55 -8.93 -7.54 -3.32
CA ILE A 55 -7.78 -7.56 -4.23
C ILE A 55 -6.61 -6.74 -3.64
N LEU A 56 -6.85 -5.47 -3.34
CA LEU A 56 -5.84 -4.56 -2.80
C LEU A 56 -5.35 -4.99 -1.41
N PRO A 57 -6.22 -5.32 -0.43
CA PRO A 57 -5.75 -5.76 0.89
C PRO A 57 -4.91 -7.04 0.79
N ARG A 58 -5.24 -7.97 -0.11
CA ARG A 58 -4.49 -9.22 -0.23
C ARG A 58 -3.03 -8.97 -0.61
N SER A 59 -2.76 -8.16 -1.63
CA SER A 59 -1.38 -7.86 -2.03
C SER A 59 -0.65 -7.08 -0.94
N LEU A 60 -1.31 -6.09 -0.33
CA LEU A 60 -0.69 -5.26 0.69
C LEU A 60 -0.43 -6.02 2.00
N LEU A 61 -1.32 -6.92 2.40
CA LEU A 61 -1.11 -7.82 3.54
C LEU A 61 0.06 -8.79 3.28
N ARG A 62 0.30 -9.21 2.03
CA ARG A 62 1.50 -10.01 1.71
C ARG A 62 2.78 -9.19 1.85
N CYS A 63 2.78 -7.91 1.46
CA CYS A 63 3.90 -7.00 1.75
C CYS A 63 4.11 -6.86 3.26
N HIS A 64 3.05 -6.64 4.03
CA HIS A 64 3.09 -6.56 5.49
C HIS A 64 3.67 -7.84 6.11
N ASP A 65 3.22 -9.01 5.65
CA ASP A 65 3.66 -10.30 6.19
C ASP A 65 5.13 -10.58 5.86
N ALA A 66 5.59 -10.21 4.65
CA ALA A 66 7.01 -10.31 4.28
C ALA A 66 7.89 -9.40 5.16
N LEU A 67 7.49 -8.15 5.37
CA LEU A 67 8.21 -7.23 6.25
C LEU A 67 8.19 -7.71 7.72
N THR A 68 7.07 -8.30 8.16
CA THR A 68 6.95 -8.84 9.52
C THR A 68 7.92 -10.00 9.72
N ARG A 69 7.95 -10.97 8.79
CA ARG A 69 8.91 -12.09 8.83
C ARG A 69 10.36 -11.60 8.81
N LEU A 70 10.69 -10.60 8.01
CA LEU A 70 12.02 -9.98 8.00
C LEU A 70 12.40 -9.37 9.36
N LYS A 71 11.47 -8.67 10.00
CA LYS A 71 11.69 -8.07 11.33
C LYS A 71 11.85 -9.14 12.41
N GLU A 72 11.03 -10.18 12.37
CA GLU A 72 11.15 -11.33 13.29
C GLU A 72 12.49 -12.04 13.12
N ALA A 73 12.90 -12.32 11.88
CA ALA A 73 14.19 -12.93 11.57
C ALA A 73 15.37 -12.04 12.00
N ARG A 74 15.27 -10.72 11.84
CA ARG A 74 16.22 -9.74 12.37
C ARG A 74 16.37 -9.86 13.88
N THR A 75 15.26 -9.82 14.62
CA THR A 75 15.27 -9.91 16.08
C THR A 75 15.86 -11.25 16.54
N ALA A 76 15.49 -12.36 15.89
CA ALA A 76 16.01 -13.67 16.21
C ALA A 76 17.54 -13.75 16.06
N THR A 77 18.08 -13.35 14.89
CA THR A 77 19.52 -13.45 14.63
C THR A 77 20.35 -12.51 15.51
N VAL A 78 19.85 -11.30 15.79
CA VAL A 78 20.53 -10.36 16.68
C VAL A 78 20.61 -10.91 18.11
N ASN A 79 19.52 -11.49 18.62
CA ASN A 79 19.50 -12.08 19.96
C ASN A 79 20.41 -13.30 20.07
N GLU A 80 20.41 -14.16 19.05
CA GLU A 80 21.29 -15.33 18.98
C GLU A 80 22.77 -14.92 19.01
N VAL A 81 23.15 -13.93 18.21
CA VAL A 81 24.54 -13.45 18.16
C VAL A 81 24.95 -12.77 19.45
N ALA A 82 24.07 -11.99 20.07
CA ALA A 82 24.34 -11.39 21.38
C ALA A 82 24.67 -12.47 22.42
N ALA A 83 23.89 -13.55 22.49
CA ALA A 83 24.15 -14.67 23.40
C ALA A 83 25.48 -15.40 23.11
N ILE A 84 25.89 -15.51 21.84
CA ILE A 84 27.19 -16.11 21.47
C ILE A 84 28.36 -15.20 21.87
N ILE A 85 28.21 -13.89 21.69
CA ILE A 85 29.22 -12.90 22.07
C ILE A 85 29.40 -12.87 23.60
N ASP A 86 28.30 -12.95 24.36
CA ASP A 86 28.33 -13.01 25.82
C ASP A 86 29.07 -14.24 26.35
N GLN A 87 29.13 -15.33 25.57
CA GLN A 87 29.91 -16.54 25.86
C GLN A 87 31.39 -16.44 25.44
N GLY A 88 31.83 -15.28 24.95
CA GLY A 88 33.22 -15.01 24.56
C GLY A 88 33.58 -15.48 23.14
N ALA A 89 32.61 -15.92 22.34
CA ALA A 89 32.82 -16.31 20.95
C ALA A 89 32.59 -15.13 19.99
N ARG A 90 33.13 -15.24 18.77
CA ARG A 90 32.86 -14.28 17.69
C ARG A 90 31.77 -14.83 16.78
N SER A 91 30.73 -14.04 16.55
CA SER A 91 29.67 -14.33 15.59
C SER A 91 29.18 -13.04 14.95
N ALA A 92 28.53 -13.14 13.80
CA ALA A 92 27.92 -12.02 13.10
C ALA A 92 26.48 -12.40 12.71
N PRO A 93 25.52 -11.47 12.81
CA PRO A 93 24.13 -11.75 12.47
C PRO A 93 24.00 -12.04 10.98
N PHE A 94 23.03 -12.87 10.62
CA PHE A 94 22.72 -13.17 9.23
C PHE A 94 21.23 -13.50 9.10
N VAL A 95 20.52 -12.72 8.29
CA VAL A 95 19.09 -12.92 8.07
C VAL A 95 18.90 -13.93 6.95
N VAL A 96 18.56 -15.17 7.30
CA VAL A 96 18.22 -16.21 6.33
C VAL A 96 16.93 -15.83 5.59
N GLY A 97 16.94 -15.96 4.26
CA GLY A 97 15.79 -15.62 3.41
C GLY A 97 15.56 -14.12 3.18
N LEU A 98 16.55 -13.27 3.52
CA LEU A 98 16.48 -11.81 3.31
C LEU A 98 16.05 -11.44 1.89
N GLU A 99 16.76 -11.98 0.89
CA GLU A 99 16.50 -11.70 -0.52
C GLU A 99 15.11 -12.17 -0.96
N ASP A 100 14.70 -13.37 -0.53
CA ASP A 100 13.39 -13.95 -0.89
C ASP A 100 12.23 -13.10 -0.39
N GLU A 101 12.31 -12.62 0.85
CA GLU A 101 11.27 -11.78 1.44
C GLU A 101 11.26 -10.36 0.84
N VAL A 102 12.42 -9.79 0.55
CA VAL A 102 12.52 -8.52 -0.20
C VAL A 102 11.90 -8.66 -1.59
N ASN A 103 12.20 -9.75 -2.29
CA ASN A 103 11.65 -10.03 -3.62
C ASN A 103 10.13 -10.23 -3.58
N THR A 104 9.64 -10.93 -2.56
CA THR A 104 8.21 -11.12 -2.31
C THR A 104 7.51 -9.79 -2.08
N PHE A 105 8.07 -8.92 -1.24
CA PHE A 105 7.54 -7.58 -0.98
C PHE A 105 7.45 -6.77 -2.28
N LEU A 106 8.56 -6.66 -3.02
CA LEU A 106 8.63 -5.84 -4.24
C LEU A 106 7.65 -6.35 -5.32
N TYR A 107 7.47 -7.66 -5.42
CA TYR A 107 6.52 -8.26 -6.36
C TYR A 107 5.08 -7.87 -6.02
N GLU A 108 4.66 -8.11 -4.78
CA GLU A 108 3.30 -7.84 -4.32
C GLU A 108 2.99 -6.33 -4.32
N ALA A 109 3.97 -5.48 -4.06
CA ALA A 109 3.84 -4.04 -4.17
C ALA A 109 3.60 -3.56 -5.61
N LYS A 110 4.35 -4.08 -6.60
CA LYS A 110 4.10 -3.79 -8.02
C LYS A 110 2.72 -4.30 -8.45
N LEU A 111 2.31 -5.47 -7.97
CA LEU A 111 0.99 -6.04 -8.21
C LEU A 111 -0.13 -5.14 -7.65
N TYR A 112 0.05 -4.65 -6.43
CA TYR A 112 -0.86 -3.70 -5.78
C TYR A 112 -1.01 -2.41 -6.60
N LEU A 113 0.10 -1.78 -7.00
CA LEU A 113 0.07 -0.56 -7.82
C LEU A 113 -0.63 -0.77 -9.17
N ARG A 114 -0.43 -1.94 -9.80
CA ARG A 114 -1.17 -2.31 -11.01
C ARG A 114 -2.67 -2.42 -10.73
N ASP A 115 -3.06 -3.04 -9.63
CA ASP A 115 -4.47 -3.21 -9.28
C ASP A 115 -5.13 -1.89 -8.82
N CYS A 116 -4.38 -0.93 -8.28
CA CYS A 116 -4.86 0.44 -8.04
C CYS A 116 -5.34 1.11 -9.33
N LEU A 117 -4.70 0.85 -10.48
CA LEU A 117 -5.15 1.39 -11.77
C LEU A 117 -6.56 0.91 -12.15
N ARG A 118 -6.96 -0.26 -11.67
CA ARG A 118 -8.31 -0.78 -11.90
C ARG A 118 -9.37 0.02 -11.15
N VAL A 119 -9.01 0.70 -10.06
CA VAL A 119 -9.89 1.66 -9.38
C VAL A 119 -10.20 2.81 -10.32
N LEU A 120 -9.18 3.40 -10.97
CA LEU A 120 -9.39 4.45 -11.97
C LEU A 120 -10.27 3.96 -13.13
N ASN A 121 -10.02 2.75 -13.61
CA ASN A 121 -10.82 2.15 -14.68
C ASN A 121 -12.29 2.01 -14.26
N ALA A 122 -12.56 1.59 -13.02
CA ALA A 122 -13.92 1.45 -12.50
C ALA A 122 -14.65 2.79 -12.32
N PHE A 123 -13.96 3.84 -11.87
CA PHE A 123 -14.55 5.17 -11.66
C PHE A 123 -14.73 5.98 -12.94
N PHE A 124 -13.85 5.80 -13.93
CA PHE A 124 -13.74 6.73 -15.06
C PHE A 124 -13.69 6.07 -16.44
N GLY A 125 -13.83 4.75 -16.52
CA GLY A 125 -13.84 4.02 -17.79
C GLY A 125 -12.51 4.03 -18.53
N THR A 126 -11.39 4.20 -17.82
CA THR A 126 -10.04 4.09 -18.42
C THR A 126 -9.66 2.62 -18.67
N ASP A 127 -8.57 2.37 -19.42
CA ASP A 127 -8.05 1.03 -19.72
C ASP A 127 -6.56 0.89 -19.33
N PHE A 128 -6.21 1.35 -18.13
CA PHE A 128 -4.84 1.21 -17.62
C PHE A 128 -4.59 -0.21 -17.13
N LYS A 129 -3.57 -0.89 -17.67
CA LYS A 129 -3.27 -2.32 -17.39
C LYS A 129 -1.94 -2.59 -16.70
N ASP A 130 -1.03 -1.62 -16.72
CA ASP A 130 0.36 -1.83 -16.33
C ASP A 130 0.80 -0.74 -15.34
N ALA A 131 1.44 -1.13 -14.23
CA ALA A 131 1.94 -0.22 -13.21
C ALA A 131 2.91 0.83 -13.78
N SER A 132 3.63 0.51 -14.87
CA SER A 132 4.48 1.45 -15.60
C SER A 132 3.74 2.70 -16.11
N ARG A 133 2.40 2.67 -16.21
CA ARG A 133 1.59 3.83 -16.57
C ARG A 133 1.61 4.94 -15.51
N LEU A 134 1.96 4.61 -14.26
CA LEU A 134 2.21 5.56 -13.18
C LEU A 134 3.57 6.24 -13.32
N LEU A 135 4.51 5.64 -14.06
CA LEU A 135 5.88 6.11 -14.13
C LEU A 135 6.04 7.34 -15.02
N PRO A 136 6.90 8.30 -14.63
CA PRO A 136 7.37 9.30 -15.56
C PRO A 136 8.24 8.65 -16.65
N TYR A 137 8.19 9.21 -17.86
CA TYR A 137 9.04 8.78 -18.97
C TYR A 137 9.82 9.98 -19.51
N LYS A 138 11.16 9.88 -19.52
CA LYS A 138 12.09 10.94 -19.99
C LYS A 138 11.80 12.31 -19.36
N GLY A 139 11.63 12.34 -18.03
CA GLY A 139 11.36 13.57 -17.27
C GLY A 139 9.97 14.16 -17.48
N LYS A 140 9.05 13.43 -18.13
CA LYS A 140 7.66 13.86 -18.35
C LYS A 140 6.71 13.02 -17.50
N ASP A 141 5.60 13.64 -17.12
CA ASP A 141 4.48 13.01 -16.41
C ASP A 141 4.07 11.66 -17.04
N GLY A 142 3.74 10.71 -16.16
CA GLY A 142 3.25 9.38 -16.54
C GLY A 142 1.90 9.44 -17.26
N ALA A 143 1.49 8.32 -17.85
CA ALA A 143 0.24 8.25 -18.62
C ALA A 143 -0.99 8.56 -17.75
N VAL A 144 -0.98 8.11 -16.50
CA VAL A 144 -2.05 8.38 -15.53
C VAL A 144 -2.12 9.87 -15.17
N ILE A 145 -0.97 10.51 -14.90
CA ILE A 145 -0.91 11.95 -14.59
C ILE A 145 -1.37 12.78 -15.79
N LYS A 146 -0.88 12.46 -17.00
CA LYS A 146 -1.32 13.14 -18.24
C LYS A 146 -2.82 13.03 -18.46
N TRP A 147 -3.39 11.86 -18.22
CA TRP A 147 -4.83 11.66 -18.27
C TRP A 147 -5.56 12.51 -17.22
N ALA A 148 -5.07 12.53 -15.97
CA ALA A 148 -5.67 13.33 -14.90
C ALA A 148 -5.62 14.83 -15.22
N MET A 149 -4.49 15.32 -15.75
CA MET A 149 -4.36 16.70 -16.23
C MET A 149 -5.39 17.04 -17.32
N ALA A 150 -5.57 16.15 -18.30
CA ALA A 150 -6.52 16.39 -19.38
C ALA A 150 -7.98 16.36 -18.91
N LYS A 151 -8.29 15.52 -17.91
CA LYS A 151 -9.65 15.32 -17.39
C LYS A 151 -10.05 16.35 -16.34
N PHE A 152 -9.14 16.72 -15.45
CA PHE A 152 -9.42 17.52 -14.25
C PHE A 152 -8.67 18.86 -14.23
N GLY A 153 -7.62 19.01 -15.03
CA GLY A 153 -6.72 20.17 -15.00
C GLY A 153 -5.40 19.87 -14.28
N ALA A 154 -4.37 20.64 -14.60
CA ALA A 154 -3.03 20.47 -14.04
C ALA A 154 -2.96 20.78 -12.54
N ASP A 155 -3.74 21.77 -12.08
CA ASP A 155 -3.74 22.23 -10.69
C ASP A 155 -4.82 21.54 -9.83
N ALA A 156 -5.59 20.61 -10.41
CA ALA A 156 -6.55 19.85 -9.66
C ALA A 156 -5.85 19.02 -8.57
N HIS A 157 -6.45 19.00 -7.37
CA HIS A 157 -5.90 18.28 -6.21
C HIS A 157 -5.56 16.82 -6.54
N PHE A 158 -6.41 16.13 -7.29
CA PHE A 158 -6.15 14.76 -7.71
C PHE A 158 -4.91 14.63 -8.62
N THR A 159 -4.73 15.53 -9.58
CA THR A 159 -3.56 15.56 -10.45
C THR A 159 -2.28 15.83 -9.64
N GLN A 160 -2.35 16.72 -8.66
CA GLN A 160 -1.22 17.07 -7.80
C GLN A 160 -0.84 15.90 -6.86
N MET A 161 -1.82 15.20 -6.29
CA MET A 161 -1.57 13.98 -5.52
C MET A 161 -0.84 12.94 -6.38
N LEU A 162 -1.32 12.65 -7.60
CA LEU A 162 -0.64 11.67 -8.47
C LEU A 162 0.80 12.06 -8.80
N ARG A 163 1.11 13.36 -8.88
CA ARG A 163 2.47 13.87 -9.07
C ARG A 163 3.33 13.74 -7.81
N SER A 164 2.79 13.98 -6.62
CA SER A 164 3.53 13.81 -5.36
C SER A 164 3.91 12.35 -5.11
N GLU A 165 3.06 11.41 -5.54
CA GLU A 165 3.32 9.99 -5.35
C GLU A 165 4.30 9.40 -6.39
N ALA A 166 4.40 10.02 -7.56
CA ALA A 166 5.18 9.50 -8.68
C ALA A 166 6.66 9.18 -8.37
N PRO A 167 7.40 9.97 -7.58
CA PRO A 167 8.80 9.69 -7.27
C PRO A 167 9.02 8.36 -6.54
N TRP A 168 8.27 8.09 -5.45
CA TRP A 168 8.45 6.86 -4.68
C TRP A 168 7.86 5.64 -5.40
N VAL A 169 6.76 5.81 -6.14
CA VAL A 169 6.20 4.77 -7.01
C VAL A 169 7.22 4.36 -8.07
N SER A 170 7.90 5.36 -8.65
CA SER A 170 8.94 5.15 -9.65
C SER A 170 10.12 4.39 -9.09
N ASP A 171 10.57 4.78 -7.91
CA ASP A 171 11.66 4.10 -7.24
C ASP A 171 11.33 2.64 -6.91
N LEU A 172 10.15 2.38 -6.32
CA LEU A 172 9.69 1.02 -6.00
C LEU A 172 9.63 0.12 -7.25
N ILE A 173 9.03 0.59 -8.34
CA ILE A 173 8.94 -0.18 -9.58
C ILE A 173 10.32 -0.46 -10.17
N LYS A 174 11.27 0.50 -10.07
CA LYS A 174 12.64 0.28 -10.53
C LYS A 174 13.37 -0.78 -9.71
N PHE A 175 13.17 -0.83 -8.39
CA PHE A 175 13.64 -1.96 -7.58
C PHE A 175 13.07 -3.28 -8.04
N ARG A 176 11.76 -3.36 -8.25
CA ARG A 176 11.15 -4.61 -8.73
C ARG A 176 11.66 -5.01 -10.11
N ASN A 177 11.86 -4.05 -11.01
CA ASN A 177 12.37 -4.34 -12.36
C ASN A 177 13.83 -4.81 -12.32
N ALA A 178 14.67 -4.29 -11.41
CA ALA A 178 16.05 -4.74 -11.23
C ALA A 178 16.14 -6.18 -10.69
N VAL A 179 15.13 -6.64 -9.94
CA VAL A 179 14.99 -8.05 -9.55
C VAL A 179 14.59 -8.94 -10.74
N GLU A 180 13.72 -8.46 -11.63
CA GLU A 180 13.16 -9.25 -12.75
C GLU A 180 14.04 -9.28 -14.01
N HIS A 181 14.82 -8.22 -14.26
CA HIS A 181 15.51 -7.98 -15.53
C HIS A 181 16.92 -7.43 -15.30
N LEU A 182 17.93 -8.32 -15.38
CA LEU A 182 19.34 -7.99 -15.16
C LEU A 182 19.91 -7.00 -16.22
N ASP A 183 19.23 -6.86 -17.35
CA ASP A 183 19.83 -6.34 -18.59
C ASP A 183 19.57 -4.84 -18.82
N ALA A 184 18.48 -4.29 -18.25
CA ALA A 184 17.98 -2.95 -18.62
C ALA A 184 17.73 -1.99 -17.44
N ALA A 185 17.38 -2.50 -16.26
CA ALA A 185 17.03 -1.67 -15.09
C ALA A 185 18.22 -1.49 -14.11
N GLY A 186 19.31 -2.21 -14.35
CA GLY A 186 20.39 -2.36 -13.39
C GLY A 186 20.23 -3.59 -12.50
N GLU A 187 21.24 -3.85 -11.68
CA GLU A 187 21.23 -4.94 -10.69
C GLU A 187 20.86 -4.39 -9.31
N ILE A 188 20.01 -5.13 -8.60
CA ILE A 188 19.80 -4.89 -7.18
C ILE A 188 20.89 -5.62 -6.40
N VAL A 189 21.67 -4.88 -5.63
CA VAL A 189 22.65 -5.47 -4.71
C VAL A 189 22.04 -5.44 -3.33
N ILE A 190 21.76 -6.62 -2.78
CA ILE A 190 21.32 -6.81 -1.40
C ILE A 190 22.51 -7.32 -0.60
N GLU A 191 22.91 -6.56 0.41
CA GLU A 191 23.94 -6.98 1.35
C GLU A 191 23.27 -7.28 2.69
N ASN A 192 23.52 -8.47 3.22
CA ASN A 192 23.12 -8.80 4.58
C ASN A 192 23.98 -8.00 5.58
N TYR A 193 23.95 -8.36 6.86
CA TYR A 193 24.80 -7.73 7.86
C TYR A 193 26.28 -7.72 7.46
N ARG A 194 26.93 -6.57 7.64
CA ARG A 194 28.37 -6.40 7.43
C ARG A 194 29.07 -6.02 8.72
N THR A 195 30.16 -6.70 9.03
CA THR A 195 31.00 -6.38 10.19
C THR A 195 31.88 -5.18 9.88
N VAL A 196 31.83 -4.17 10.77
CA VAL A 196 32.70 -2.99 10.75
C VAL A 196 33.36 -2.81 12.12
N PRO A 197 34.44 -2.02 12.24
CA PRO A 197 35.12 -1.82 13.54
C PRO A 197 34.19 -1.32 14.65
N GLN A 198 33.13 -0.57 14.30
CA GLN A 198 32.15 0.01 15.21
C GLN A 198 30.96 -0.93 15.52
N GLY A 199 30.93 -2.15 14.97
CA GLY A 199 29.83 -3.11 15.19
C GLY A 199 29.35 -3.74 13.88
N PHE A 200 28.03 -3.78 13.68
CA PHE A 200 27.42 -4.33 12.48
C PHE A 200 26.62 -3.26 11.75
N ILE A 201 26.75 -3.21 10.43
CA ILE A 201 25.83 -2.50 9.56
C ILE A 201 24.67 -3.44 9.25
N GLU A 202 23.44 -2.97 9.44
CA GLU A 202 22.22 -3.72 9.12
C GLU A 202 22.11 -4.04 7.61
N PRO A 203 21.26 -4.99 7.22
CA PRO A 203 20.98 -5.26 5.82
C PRO A 203 20.65 -4.00 5.01
N THR A 204 21.41 -3.82 3.93
CA THR A 204 21.30 -2.69 3.00
C THR A 204 21.02 -3.17 1.59
N TRP A 205 20.45 -2.29 0.78
CA TRP A 205 20.32 -2.50 -0.66
C TRP A 205 20.78 -1.28 -1.44
N ARG A 206 21.12 -1.49 -2.71
CA ARG A 206 21.36 -0.42 -3.68
C ARG A 206 20.95 -0.89 -5.07
N ARG A 207 20.84 0.06 -6.00
CA ARG A 207 20.69 -0.24 -7.43
C ARG A 207 21.94 0.22 -8.15
N GLU A 208 22.54 -0.65 -8.93
CA GLU A 208 23.68 -0.34 -9.80
C GLU A 208 23.21 -0.22 -11.27
N GLY A 209 24.06 0.26 -12.18
CA GLY A 209 23.72 0.39 -13.61
C GLY A 209 23.26 1.79 -14.04
N ASN A 210 22.33 1.85 -15.00
CA ASN A 210 21.98 3.11 -15.71
C ASN A 210 21.22 4.12 -14.85
N GLU A 211 20.49 3.65 -13.84
CA GLU A 211 19.72 4.51 -12.92
C GLU A 211 20.02 4.13 -11.47
N PRO A 212 21.24 4.41 -10.99
CA PRO A 212 21.69 3.92 -9.70
C PRO A 212 20.92 4.59 -8.56
N ARG A 213 20.75 3.85 -7.47
CA ARG A 213 20.29 4.39 -6.18
C ARG A 213 21.36 4.10 -5.14
N GLN A 214 21.68 5.12 -4.34
CA GLN A 214 22.62 5.00 -3.24
C GLN A 214 22.17 3.94 -2.23
N GLU A 215 23.16 3.37 -1.54
CA GLU A 215 22.93 2.40 -0.49
C GLU A 215 22.03 2.96 0.61
N SER A 216 21.03 2.18 1.00
CA SER A 216 20.10 2.49 2.08
C SER A 216 19.70 1.23 2.85
N ALA A 217 19.23 1.42 4.08
CA ALA A 217 18.80 0.32 4.94
C ALA A 217 17.44 -0.25 4.47
N ILE A 218 17.36 -1.58 4.37
CA ILE A 218 16.17 -2.27 3.82
C ILE A 218 14.95 -2.07 4.71
N TYR A 219 15.08 -2.25 6.03
CA TYR A 219 13.94 -2.21 6.97
C TYR A 219 13.17 -0.89 6.95
N PRO A 220 13.80 0.30 7.12
CA PRO A 220 13.07 1.56 7.05
C PRO A 220 12.49 1.81 5.67
N ASP A 221 13.20 1.49 4.58
CA ASP A 221 12.69 1.71 3.23
C ASP A 221 11.44 0.88 2.94
N LEU A 222 11.44 -0.42 3.28
CA LEU A 222 10.26 -1.28 3.12
C LEU A 222 9.08 -0.83 3.99
N ALA A 223 9.34 -0.32 5.20
CA ALA A 223 8.30 0.22 6.07
C ALA A 223 7.67 1.48 5.46
N VAL A 224 8.48 2.39 4.92
CA VAL A 224 8.01 3.59 4.21
C VAL A 224 7.22 3.20 2.97
N PHE A 225 7.70 2.24 2.17
CA PHE A 225 6.93 1.76 1.01
C PHE A 225 5.59 1.15 1.41
N LEU A 226 5.53 0.38 2.50
CA LEU A 226 4.28 -0.22 2.97
C LEU A 226 3.26 0.85 3.37
N ASP A 227 3.69 1.89 4.10
CA ASP A 227 2.82 3.00 4.48
C ASP A 227 2.37 3.81 3.25
N ASN A 228 3.29 4.15 2.35
CA ASN A 228 2.99 4.86 1.11
C ASN A 228 1.99 4.09 0.22
N LEU A 229 2.11 2.76 0.13
CA LEU A 229 1.16 1.94 -0.61
C LEU A 229 -0.25 1.99 0.02
N LEU A 230 -0.32 1.95 1.36
CA LEU A 230 -1.58 2.03 2.09
C LEU A 230 -2.25 3.40 1.89
N THR A 231 -1.51 4.48 2.16
CA THR A 231 -2.00 5.86 2.00
C THR A 231 -2.39 6.15 0.56
N PHE A 232 -1.59 5.71 -0.42
CA PHE A 232 -1.94 5.85 -1.85
C PHE A 232 -3.26 5.18 -2.20
N GLY A 233 -3.50 3.96 -1.70
CA GLY A 233 -4.76 3.26 -1.96
C GLY A 233 -5.98 4.01 -1.43
N GLU A 234 -5.87 4.62 -0.25
CA GLU A 234 -6.95 5.42 0.33
C GLU A 234 -7.13 6.76 -0.36
N ASP A 235 -6.03 7.49 -0.58
CA ASP A 235 -6.06 8.81 -1.19
C ASP A 235 -6.57 8.71 -2.63
N LEU A 236 -6.25 7.62 -3.33
CA LEU A 236 -6.83 7.30 -4.63
C LEU A 236 -8.35 7.16 -4.54
N LEU A 237 -8.88 6.39 -3.59
CA LEU A 237 -10.32 6.23 -3.42
C LEU A 237 -10.99 7.58 -3.15
N ILE A 238 -10.49 8.31 -2.16
CA ILE A 238 -11.05 9.60 -1.71
C ILE A 238 -11.08 10.59 -2.86
N ASN A 239 -9.99 10.69 -3.62
CA ASN A 239 -9.93 11.57 -4.78
C ASN A 239 -10.86 11.13 -5.92
N CYS A 240 -11.00 9.82 -6.14
CA CYS A 240 -11.96 9.29 -7.11
C CYS A 240 -13.41 9.63 -6.72
N VAL A 241 -13.76 9.48 -5.44
CA VAL A 241 -15.09 9.85 -4.91
C VAL A 241 -15.34 11.35 -5.02
N ARG A 242 -14.39 12.19 -4.60
CA ARG A 242 -14.49 13.66 -4.73
C ARG A 242 -14.72 14.09 -6.19
N ALA A 243 -14.07 13.42 -7.14
CA ALA A 243 -14.19 13.72 -8.56
C ALA A 243 -15.54 13.29 -9.20
N ARG A 244 -16.35 12.45 -8.55
CA ARG A 244 -17.68 11.99 -9.03
C ARG A 244 -18.87 12.83 -8.52
N ARG A 245 -18.62 14.07 -8.06
CA ARG A 245 -19.61 14.98 -7.44
C ARG A 245 -20.07 14.48 -6.06
N LEU A 246 -19.25 14.78 -5.07
CA LEU A 246 -19.65 14.74 -3.67
C LEU A 246 -20.63 15.89 -3.38
N SER A 247 -21.58 15.68 -2.47
CA SER A 247 -22.42 16.76 -1.93
C SER A 247 -21.52 17.91 -1.42
N PRO A 248 -21.86 19.19 -1.68
CA PRO A 248 -21.07 20.31 -1.15
C PRO A 248 -21.08 20.40 0.37
N TYR A 249 -21.97 19.65 1.04
CA TYR A 249 -22.07 19.58 2.49
C TYR A 249 -21.31 18.41 3.10
N VAL A 250 -20.52 17.66 2.32
CA VAL A 250 -19.72 16.55 2.82
C VAL A 250 -18.25 16.81 2.53
N GLU A 251 -17.43 16.71 3.57
CA GLU A 251 -15.98 16.75 3.45
C GLU A 251 -15.36 15.48 4.04
N PHE A 252 -14.15 15.17 3.59
CA PHE A 252 -13.33 14.10 4.17
C PHE A 252 -12.26 14.73 5.05
N THR A 253 -12.22 14.35 6.32
CA THR A 253 -11.23 14.81 7.30
C THR A 253 -10.39 13.65 7.79
N LEU A 254 -9.12 13.93 8.10
CA LEU A 254 -8.23 12.97 8.74
C LEU A 254 -8.58 12.86 10.23
N ILE A 255 -8.58 11.63 10.75
CA ILE A 255 -8.61 11.35 12.18
C ILE A 255 -7.16 11.39 12.68
N PRO A 256 -6.83 12.26 13.67
CA PRO A 256 -5.52 12.30 14.31
C PRO A 256 -5.10 10.92 14.81
N GLU A 257 -3.80 10.59 14.79
CA GLU A 257 -3.34 9.22 15.06
C GLU A 257 -3.72 8.75 16.47
N GLU A 258 -3.64 9.67 17.42
CA GLU A 258 -3.98 9.51 18.83
C GLU A 258 -5.47 9.26 19.07
N ASP A 259 -6.33 9.65 18.14
CA ASP A 259 -7.80 9.55 18.24
C ASP A 259 -8.34 8.33 17.48
N ARG A 260 -7.49 7.57 16.77
CA ARG A 260 -7.93 6.39 16.00
C ARG A 260 -8.27 5.24 16.95
N ASP A 261 -9.39 4.57 16.69
CA ASP A 261 -9.77 3.36 17.42
C ASP A 261 -8.72 2.26 17.20
N PRO A 262 -8.03 1.76 18.26
CA PRO A 262 -7.05 0.69 18.10
C PRO A 262 -7.65 -0.63 17.61
N GLU A 263 -8.96 -0.83 17.76
CA GLU A 263 -9.68 -2.00 17.27
C GLU A 263 -10.02 -1.91 15.78
N CYS A 264 -10.10 -0.69 15.24
CA CYS A 264 -10.34 -0.40 13.84
C CYS A 264 -9.76 0.96 13.44
N PRO A 265 -8.43 1.05 13.18
CA PRO A 265 -7.74 2.33 13.02
C PRO A 265 -7.96 2.91 11.61
N VAL A 266 -9.20 3.31 11.33
CA VAL A 266 -9.56 4.08 10.15
C VAL A 266 -8.88 5.46 10.21
N ARG A 267 -8.46 5.98 9.05
CA ARG A 267 -7.70 7.23 8.95
C ARG A 267 -8.59 8.39 8.53
N VAL A 268 -9.65 8.13 7.78
CA VAL A 268 -10.48 9.15 7.15
C VAL A 268 -11.94 8.92 7.48
N GLN A 269 -12.63 10.01 7.82
CA GLN A 269 -14.07 10.03 8.02
C GLN A 269 -14.72 11.10 7.13
N ALA A 270 -15.98 10.86 6.77
CA ALA A 270 -16.82 11.86 6.14
C ALA A 270 -17.54 12.67 7.21
N VAL A 271 -17.53 13.99 7.08
CA VAL A 271 -18.20 14.92 8.00
C VAL A 271 -19.14 15.83 7.25
N LEU A 272 -20.22 16.24 7.91
CA LEU A 272 -21.13 17.26 7.37
C LEU A 272 -20.56 18.65 7.63
N VAL A 273 -20.50 19.47 6.59
CA VAL A 273 -20.03 20.86 6.65
C VAL A 273 -21.08 21.82 6.12
N GLY A 274 -21.12 23.03 6.68
CA GLY A 274 -21.90 24.14 6.11
C GLY A 274 -23.41 23.91 5.99
N LEU A 275 -24.01 23.05 6.83
CA LEU A 275 -25.46 22.88 6.85
C LEU A 275 -26.13 24.24 7.14
N PRO A 276 -27.09 24.71 6.32
CA PRO A 276 -27.90 25.86 6.69
C PRO A 276 -28.63 25.53 8.00
N ASN A 277 -28.76 26.50 8.90
CA ASN A 277 -29.60 26.36 10.10
C ASN A 277 -30.99 25.91 9.68
N LEU A 278 -31.29 24.62 9.82
CA LEU A 278 -32.64 24.12 9.60
C LEU A 278 -33.50 24.75 10.70
N PRO A 279 -34.58 25.47 10.36
CA PRO A 279 -35.48 25.98 11.37
C PRO A 279 -35.99 24.79 12.17
N LEU A 280 -35.79 24.85 13.49
CA LEU A 280 -36.35 23.88 14.42
C LEU A 280 -37.85 23.83 14.14
N SER A 281 -38.33 22.68 13.65
CA SER A 281 -39.76 22.46 13.54
C SER A 281 -40.30 22.39 14.97
N HIS A 282 -40.95 23.48 15.39
CA HIS A 282 -41.82 23.45 16.56
C HIS A 282 -42.89 22.39 16.29
N SER A 283 -42.78 21.27 17.00
CA SER A 283 -43.86 20.32 17.22
C SER A 283 -44.35 20.46 18.64
#